data_AF-A0AAD0SS39-F1
#
_entry.id   AF-A0AAD0SS39-F1
#
_cell.length_a   1.000
_cell.length_b   1.000
_cell.length_c   1.000
_cell.angle_alpha   90.00
_cell.angle_beta   90.00
_cell.angle_gamma   90.00
#
_symmetry.space_group_name_H-M   'P 1'
#
loop_
_entity.id
_entity.type
_entity.pdbx_description
1 polymer ?
#
loop_
_entity_poly.entity_id
_entity_poly.type
_entity_poly.pdbx_seq_one_letter_code
_entity_poly.pdbx_strand_id
1 'polypeptide(L)'
;MAELKQLRAENKLLKQERDILKKATAYAAFETLSKYAWIKEHRKSFNIKLMCKVFKVDKSSYYNWVKNGCVIQKVDEKLNELIEIIFLQSRQTYGTRRIKDKLLERYGVIVSRRRIRNILKQLGLFVKMKRRFKVMTTDSNHNLPIAPNILNRDFYASKVDEKYVGDRSINKKILNISFY
;
A
#
# COMPACT_ATOMS: atom_id res chain seq x y z
N MET A 1 15.35 56.97 -23.83
CA MET A 1 14.86 56.90 -22.42
C MET A 1 14.10 55.61 -22.09
N ALA A 2 13.26 55.08 -22.99
CA ALA A 2 12.46 53.87 -22.72
C ALA A 2 13.29 52.57 -22.56
N GLU A 3 14.33 52.41 -23.37
CA GLU A 3 15.21 51.22 -23.37
C GLU A 3 16.03 51.09 -22.07
N LEU A 4 16.60 52.19 -21.58
CA LEU A 4 17.32 52.23 -20.30
C LEU A 4 16.40 51.83 -19.13
N LYS A 5 15.13 52.21 -19.20
CA LYS A 5 14.11 51.87 -18.18
C LYS A 5 13.75 50.38 -18.24
N GLN A 6 13.62 49.81 -19.43
CA GLN A 6 13.39 48.37 -19.62
C GLN A 6 14.57 47.55 -19.11
N LEU A 7 15.79 47.87 -19.52
CA LEU A 7 17.01 47.17 -19.09
C LEU A 7 17.21 47.25 -17.57
N ARG A 8 16.90 48.38 -16.94
CA ARG A 8 16.96 48.50 -15.47
C ARG A 8 15.92 47.64 -14.77
N ALA A 9 14.71 47.53 -15.33
CA ALA A 9 13.66 46.67 -14.79
C ALA A 9 14.02 45.18 -14.92
N GLU A 10 14.58 44.78 -16.06
CA GLU A 10 15.05 43.43 -16.32
C GLU A 10 16.21 43.04 -15.40
N ASN A 11 17.21 43.91 -15.25
CA ASN A 11 18.32 43.69 -14.31
C ASN A 11 17.85 43.54 -12.86
N LYS A 12 16.82 44.27 -12.46
CA LYS A 12 16.22 44.13 -11.13
C LYS A 12 15.55 42.77 -10.96
N LEU A 13 14.84 42.31 -11.98
CA LEU A 13 14.15 41.02 -11.98
C LEU A 13 15.14 39.85 -11.96
N LEU A 14 16.18 39.91 -12.79
CA LEU A 14 17.26 38.92 -12.85
C LEU A 14 18.04 38.84 -11.53
N LYS A 15 18.32 39.98 -10.88
CA LYS A 15 18.93 40.00 -9.54
C LYS A 15 18.06 39.27 -8.52
N GLN A 16 16.75 39.49 -8.54
CA GLN A 16 15.82 38.79 -7.65
C GLN A 16 15.76 37.28 -7.94
N GLU A 17 15.72 36.86 -9.20
CA GLU A 17 15.76 35.43 -9.58
C GLU A 17 17.04 34.76 -9.07
N ARG A 18 18.20 35.41 -9.26
CA ARG A 18 19.50 34.91 -8.78
C ARG A 18 19.54 34.79 -7.26
N ASP A 19 19.04 35.79 -6.54
CA ASP A 19 19.08 35.79 -5.07
C ASP A 19 18.14 34.73 -4.48
N ILE A 20 17.00 34.45 -5.13
CA ILE A 20 16.15 33.31 -4.79
C ILE A 20 16.89 32.00 -5.05
N LEU A 21 17.49 31.82 -6.22
CA LEU A 21 18.24 30.60 -6.54
C LEU A 21 19.36 30.34 -5.54
N LYS A 22 20.13 31.38 -5.16
CA LYS A 22 21.18 31.26 -4.14
C LYS A 22 20.64 30.75 -2.80
N LYS A 23 19.54 31.32 -2.32
CA LYS A 23 18.90 30.90 -1.05
C LYS A 23 18.16 29.55 -1.17
N ALA A 24 17.72 29.20 -2.37
CA ALA A 24 16.95 28.00 -2.66
C ALA A 24 17.83 26.80 -3.05
N THR A 25 19.13 26.97 -3.26
CA THR A 25 20.06 25.90 -3.68
C THR A 25 19.96 24.65 -2.80
N ALA A 26 19.79 24.80 -1.49
CA ALA A 26 19.54 23.69 -0.58
C ALA A 26 18.19 23.00 -0.87
N TYR A 27 17.12 23.75 -1.17
CA TYR A 27 15.75 23.25 -1.30
C TYR A 27 15.36 22.78 -2.71
N ALA A 28 16.14 23.12 -3.74
CA ALA A 28 15.85 22.76 -5.13
C ALA A 28 15.83 21.24 -5.37
N ALA A 29 16.57 20.47 -4.56
CA ALA A 29 16.63 19.01 -4.58
C ALA A 29 15.51 18.31 -3.78
N PHE A 30 14.68 19.05 -3.04
CA PHE A 30 13.68 18.46 -2.14
C PHE A 30 12.29 18.30 -2.80
N GLU A 31 11.45 17.49 -2.15
CA GLU A 31 10.06 17.20 -2.49
C GLU A 31 9.22 18.48 -2.67
N THR A 32 8.15 18.42 -3.47
CA THR A 32 7.29 19.58 -3.82
C THR A 32 6.69 20.28 -2.60
N LEU A 33 6.41 19.54 -1.53
CA LEU A 33 5.92 20.08 -0.26
C LEU A 33 6.94 21.00 0.42
N SER A 34 8.23 20.65 0.36
CA SER A 34 9.32 21.49 0.89
C SER A 34 9.47 22.79 0.10
N LYS A 35 9.21 22.77 -1.22
CA LYS A 35 9.19 23.98 -2.06
C LYS A 35 8.06 24.92 -1.64
N TYR A 36 6.85 24.40 -1.39
CA TYR A 36 5.73 25.22 -0.92
C TYR A 36 5.95 25.79 0.48
N ALA A 37 6.56 25.01 1.39
CA ALA A 37 6.94 25.48 2.71
C ALA A 37 7.91 26.67 2.63
N TRP A 38 8.95 26.56 1.79
CA TRP A 38 9.93 27.62 1.58
C TRP A 38 9.29 28.90 1.01
N ILE A 39 8.43 28.76 -0.01
CA ILE A 39 7.68 29.89 -0.60
C ILE A 39 6.82 30.60 0.45
N LYS A 40 6.17 29.83 1.34
CA LYS A 40 5.32 30.38 2.41
C LYS A 40 6.12 31.18 3.45
N GLU A 41 7.32 30.71 3.79
CA GLU A 41 8.24 31.37 4.72
C GLU A 41 8.79 32.68 4.13
N HIS A 42 9.18 32.65 2.85
CA HIS A 42 9.83 33.76 2.15
C HIS A 42 8.86 34.71 1.43
N ARG A 43 7.54 34.53 1.62
CA ARG A 43 6.49 35.34 0.96
C ARG A 43 6.57 36.85 1.20
N LYS A 44 7.24 37.27 2.29
CA LYS A 44 7.46 38.69 2.62
C LYS A 44 8.70 39.28 1.92
N SER A 45 9.66 38.44 1.57
CA SER A 45 10.95 38.87 1.00
C SER A 45 10.93 38.91 -0.53
N PHE A 46 10.15 38.03 -1.17
CA PHE A 46 10.12 37.91 -2.62
C PHE A 46 8.69 37.79 -3.15
N ASN A 47 8.50 38.12 -4.43
CA ASN A 47 7.21 37.96 -5.10
C ASN A 47 6.91 36.47 -5.33
N ILE A 48 5.75 36.01 -4.88
CA ILE A 48 5.28 34.62 -5.02
C ILE A 48 5.29 34.16 -6.49
N LYS A 49 4.90 35.03 -7.44
CA LYS A 49 4.90 34.68 -8.88
C LYS A 49 6.31 34.31 -9.35
N LEU A 50 7.31 35.05 -8.88
CA LEU A 50 8.70 34.87 -9.27
C LEU A 50 9.31 33.65 -8.58
N MET A 51 8.99 33.42 -7.30
CA MET A 51 9.37 32.18 -6.61
C MET A 51 8.76 30.92 -7.26
N CYS A 52 7.47 30.93 -7.60
CA CYS A 52 6.82 29.81 -8.30
C CYS A 52 7.50 29.49 -9.64
N LYS A 53 7.88 30.52 -10.40
CA LYS A 53 8.60 30.38 -11.67
C LYS A 53 9.98 29.74 -11.46
N VAL A 54 10.74 30.21 -10.46
CA VAL A 54 12.06 29.66 -10.12
C VAL A 54 11.99 28.20 -9.68
N PHE A 55 11.01 27.84 -8.84
CA PHE A 55 10.82 26.46 -8.37
C PHE A 55 10.10 25.54 -9.37
N LYS A 56 9.67 26.06 -10.53
CA LYS A 56 8.86 25.36 -11.54
C LYS A 56 7.60 24.72 -10.94
N VAL A 57 6.94 25.42 -10.03
CA VAL A 57 5.68 24.98 -9.41
C VAL A 57 4.52 25.87 -9.85
N ASP A 58 3.36 25.26 -10.01
CA ASP A 58 2.16 26.00 -10.36
C ASP A 58 1.67 26.87 -9.18
N LYS A 59 1.25 28.10 -9.51
CA LYS A 59 0.78 29.10 -8.54
C LYS A 59 -0.55 28.65 -7.91
N SER A 60 -1.46 28.08 -8.70
CA SER A 60 -2.76 27.64 -8.18
C SER A 60 -2.59 26.49 -7.17
N SER A 61 -1.67 25.58 -7.45
CA SER A 61 -1.30 24.48 -6.55
C SER A 61 -0.70 24.97 -5.22
N TYR A 62 0.13 26.02 -5.26
CA TYR A 62 0.63 26.67 -4.03
C TYR A 62 -0.51 27.26 -3.19
N TYR A 63 -1.41 28.04 -3.78
CA TYR A 63 -2.52 28.63 -3.00
C TYR A 63 -3.50 27.56 -2.51
N ASN A 64 -3.71 26.49 -3.27
CA ASN A 64 -4.48 25.34 -2.82
C ASN A 64 -3.83 24.67 -1.60
N TRP A 65 -2.51 24.50 -1.62
CA TRP A 65 -1.74 23.99 -0.47
C TRP A 65 -1.77 24.93 0.73
N VAL A 66 -1.71 26.26 0.53
CA VAL A 66 -1.85 27.23 1.62
C VAL A 66 -3.26 27.20 2.22
N LYS A 67 -4.29 27.14 1.37
CA LYS A 67 -5.71 27.16 1.77
C LYS A 67 -6.11 25.91 2.54
N ASN A 68 -5.69 24.74 2.05
CA ASN A 68 -6.08 23.46 2.64
C ASN A 68 -5.15 23.04 3.80
N GLY A 69 -4.07 23.79 4.04
CA GLY A 69 -2.97 23.39 4.88
C GLY A 69 -2.06 22.37 4.18
N CYS A 70 -0.90 22.07 4.80
CA CYS A 70 -0.15 20.88 4.41
C CYS A 70 -1.14 19.73 4.42
N VAL A 71 -1.27 18.99 3.32
CA VAL A 71 -2.14 17.81 3.23
C VAL A 71 -1.49 16.67 4.04
N ILE A 72 -1.18 16.95 5.30
CA ILE A 72 -1.17 15.96 6.35
C ILE A 72 -2.62 15.52 6.35
N GLN A 73 -2.88 14.31 5.85
CA GLN A 73 -4.22 13.72 5.93
C GLN A 73 -4.68 13.94 7.37
N LYS A 74 -5.72 14.76 7.57
CA LYS A 74 -6.27 14.97 8.90
C LYS A 74 -6.59 13.58 9.42
N VAL A 75 -5.81 13.15 10.42
CA VAL A 75 -6.00 11.87 11.06
C VAL A 75 -7.35 11.99 11.74
N ASP A 76 -8.29 11.19 11.26
CA ASP A 76 -9.63 11.15 11.81
C ASP A 76 -9.54 10.22 13.02
N GLU A 77 -9.06 10.76 14.14
CA GLU A 77 -8.76 10.01 15.37
C GLU A 77 -9.97 9.18 15.81
N LYS A 78 -11.16 9.78 15.75
CA LYS A 78 -12.41 9.10 16.08
C LYS A 78 -12.70 7.92 15.16
N LEU A 79 -12.50 8.07 13.84
CA LEU A 79 -12.69 6.96 12.91
C LEU A 79 -11.66 5.85 13.11
N ASN A 80 -10.41 6.22 13.44
CA ASN A 80 -9.35 5.27 13.73
C ASN A 80 -9.70 4.42 14.96
N GLU A 81 -10.11 5.06 16.05
CA GLU A 81 -10.57 4.39 17.27
C GLU A 81 -11.73 3.43 16.99
N LEU A 82 -12.74 3.85 16.24
CA LEU A 82 -13.87 3.00 15.89
C LEU A 82 -13.44 1.76 15.08
N ILE A 83 -12.54 1.93 14.11
CA ILE A 83 -12.00 0.83 13.31
C ILE A 83 -11.20 -0.13 14.20
N GLU A 84 -10.38 0.40 15.10
CA GLU A 84 -9.57 -0.40 16.03
C GLU A 84 -10.46 -1.21 16.99
N ILE A 85 -11.47 -0.59 17.60
CA ILE A 85 -12.43 -1.26 18.47
C ILE A 85 -13.13 -2.42 17.75
N ILE A 86 -13.67 -2.17 16.54
CA ILE A 86 -14.33 -3.22 15.74
C ILE A 86 -13.34 -4.34 15.39
N PHE A 87 -12.11 -3.98 15.03
CA PHE A 87 -11.09 -4.95 14.66
C PHE A 87 -10.70 -5.86 15.83
N LEU A 88 -10.46 -5.28 17.01
CA LEU A 88 -10.11 -6.02 18.23
C LEU A 88 -11.28 -6.89 18.72
N GLN A 89 -12.51 -6.37 18.72
CA GLN A 89 -13.71 -7.15 19.06
C GLN A 89 -13.92 -8.35 18.14
N SER A 90 -13.50 -8.25 16.87
CA SER A 90 -13.55 -9.37 15.92
C SER A 90 -12.47 -10.43 16.11
N ARG A 91 -11.65 -10.34 17.16
CA ARG A 91 -10.43 -11.15 17.36
C ARG A 91 -9.49 -11.06 16.16
N GLN A 92 -9.41 -9.87 15.54
CA GLN A 92 -8.57 -9.57 14.38
C GLN A 92 -8.93 -10.38 13.11
N THR A 93 -10.16 -10.89 13.01
CA THR A 93 -10.60 -11.68 11.84
C THR A 93 -11.30 -10.84 10.77
N TYR A 94 -11.75 -9.62 11.11
CA TYR A 94 -12.51 -8.79 10.19
C TYR A 94 -11.59 -7.95 9.31
N GLY A 95 -11.76 -8.08 8.00
CA GLY A 95 -11.14 -7.19 7.01
C GLY A 95 -12.05 -6.02 6.62
N THR A 96 -11.60 -5.23 5.65
CA THR A 96 -12.25 -3.99 5.18
C THR A 96 -13.75 -4.09 4.88
N ARG A 97 -14.25 -5.25 4.40
CA ARG A 97 -15.67 -5.44 4.09
C ARG A 97 -16.51 -5.51 5.37
N ARG A 98 -16.18 -6.42 6.28
CA ARG A 98 -16.91 -6.61 7.54
C ARG A 98 -16.81 -5.38 8.46
N ILE A 99 -15.66 -4.70 8.45
CA ILE A 99 -15.50 -3.45 9.21
C ILE A 99 -16.43 -2.36 8.67
N LYS A 100 -16.57 -2.21 7.34
CA LYS A 100 -17.51 -1.26 6.74
C LYS A 100 -18.94 -1.55 7.19
N ASP A 101 -19.35 -2.81 7.14
CA ASP A 101 -20.71 -3.21 7.51
C ASP A 101 -20.97 -2.91 8.99
N LYS A 102 -20.01 -3.19 9.89
CA LYS A 102 -20.13 -2.89 11.32
C LYS A 102 -20.07 -1.41 11.67
N LEU A 103 -19.30 -0.61 10.92
CA LEU A 103 -19.30 0.85 11.06
C LEU A 103 -20.67 1.45 10.72
N LEU A 104 -21.31 0.93 9.67
CA LEU A 104 -22.65 1.35 9.30
C LEU A 104 -23.69 0.89 10.32
N GLU A 105 -23.67 -0.39 10.69
CA GLU A 105 -24.65 -1.01 11.59
C GLU A 105 -24.63 -0.42 13.01
N ARG A 106 -23.43 -0.20 13.57
CA ARG A 106 -23.30 0.20 14.99
C ARG A 106 -23.18 1.71 15.19
N TYR A 107 -22.60 2.41 14.23
CA TYR A 107 -22.25 3.83 14.38
C TYR A 107 -22.87 4.72 13.29
N GLY A 108 -23.59 4.16 12.31
CA GLY A 108 -24.16 4.92 11.19
C GLY A 108 -23.12 5.57 10.27
N VAL A 109 -21.84 5.16 10.36
CA VAL A 109 -20.76 5.84 9.63
C VAL A 109 -20.55 5.20 8.26
N ILE A 110 -20.74 5.99 7.20
CA ILE A 110 -20.52 5.57 5.82
C ILE A 110 -19.08 5.89 5.42
N VAL A 111 -18.26 4.84 5.27
CA VAL A 111 -16.84 4.97 4.88
C VAL A 111 -16.51 4.09 3.67
N SER A 112 -15.66 4.60 2.78
CA SER A 112 -15.16 3.83 1.65
C SER A 112 -14.19 2.73 2.11
N ARG A 113 -14.23 1.57 1.44
CA ARG A 113 -13.31 0.46 1.73
C ARG A 113 -11.84 0.83 1.58
N ARG A 114 -11.52 1.77 0.67
CA ARG A 114 -10.16 2.29 0.46
C ARG A 114 -9.67 3.09 1.67
N ARG A 115 -10.53 3.94 2.26
CA ARG A 115 -10.19 4.69 3.47
C ARG A 115 -9.96 3.76 4.66
N ILE A 116 -10.83 2.78 4.86
CA ILE A 116 -10.67 1.76 5.92
C ILE A 116 -9.35 0.99 5.74
N ARG A 117 -9.01 0.58 4.50
CA ARG A 117 -7.74 -0.10 4.20
C ARG A 117 -6.53 0.74 4.59
N ASN A 118 -6.54 2.02 4.24
CA ASN A 118 -5.44 2.94 4.56
C ASN A 118 -5.29 3.11 6.07
N ILE A 119 -6.41 3.24 6.80
CA ILE A 119 -6.41 3.35 8.26
C ILE A 119 -5.85 2.07 8.90
N LEU A 120 -6.31 0.88 8.48
CA LEU A 120 -5.75 -0.39 8.96
C LEU A 120 -4.24 -0.48 8.73
N LYS A 121 -3.76 -0.03 7.56
CA LYS A 121 -2.33 0.00 7.24
C LYS A 121 -1.56 1.00 8.11
N GLN A 122 -2.12 2.19 8.33
CA GLN A 122 -1.52 3.22 9.19
C GLN A 122 -1.43 2.76 10.65
N LEU A 123 -2.42 2.02 11.13
CA LEU A 123 -2.47 1.46 12.48
C LEU A 123 -1.72 0.11 12.62
N GLY A 124 -1.17 -0.44 11.54
CA GLY A 124 -0.49 -1.74 11.57
C GLY A 124 -1.41 -2.94 11.87
N LEU A 125 -2.72 -2.81 11.62
CA LEU A 125 -3.72 -3.82 11.91
C LEU A 125 -3.90 -4.79 10.73
N PHE A 126 -3.38 -6.01 10.87
CA PHE A 126 -3.46 -7.05 9.85
C PHE A 126 -4.38 -8.19 10.26
N VAL A 127 -5.26 -8.58 9.34
CA VAL A 127 -6.23 -9.68 9.57
C VAL A 127 -5.49 -10.98 9.85
N LYS A 128 -5.82 -11.64 10.96
CA LYS A 128 -5.35 -12.98 11.28
C LYS A 128 -5.95 -13.99 10.29
N MET A 129 -5.11 -14.55 9.44
CA MET A 129 -5.49 -15.66 8.56
C MET A 129 -5.36 -16.98 9.33
N LYS A 130 -6.42 -17.80 9.35
CA LYS A 130 -6.33 -19.16 9.87
C LYS A 130 -5.35 -19.94 8.98
N ARG A 131 -4.26 -20.45 9.57
CA ARG A 131 -3.33 -21.36 8.87
C ARG A 131 -4.16 -22.55 8.37
N ARG A 132 -4.03 -22.90 7.09
CA ARG A 132 -4.65 -24.13 6.56
C ARG A 132 -4.07 -25.30 7.36
N PHE A 133 -4.92 -25.97 8.12
CA PHE A 133 -4.53 -27.17 8.85
C PHE A 133 -4.45 -28.29 7.83
N LYS A 134 -3.24 -28.74 7.52
CA LYS A 134 -3.02 -29.94 6.71
C LYS A 134 -2.88 -31.10 7.68
N VAL A 135 -3.95 -31.87 7.86
CA VAL A 135 -3.85 -33.17 8.54
C VAL A 135 -2.97 -34.05 7.67
N MET A 136 -1.77 -34.38 8.15
CA MET A 136 -0.95 -35.43 7.56
C MET A 136 -1.35 -36.73 8.27
N THR A 137 -2.48 -37.32 7.88
CA THR A 137 -3.00 -38.58 8.46
C THR A 137 -2.12 -39.78 8.14
N THR A 138 -1.20 -39.62 7.19
CA THR A 138 -0.31 -40.67 6.71
C THR A 138 1.11 -40.13 6.72
N ASP A 139 1.96 -40.73 7.56
CA ASP A 139 3.39 -40.63 7.36
C ASP A 139 3.77 -41.48 6.15
N SER A 140 3.91 -40.82 5.00
CA SER A 140 4.31 -41.48 3.74
C SER A 140 5.80 -41.85 3.71
N ASN A 141 6.57 -41.44 4.73
CA ASN A 141 8.00 -41.72 4.86
C ASN A 141 8.25 -42.65 6.06
N HIS A 142 7.52 -43.77 6.10
CA HIS A 142 7.73 -44.81 7.09
C HIS A 142 8.63 -45.93 6.53
N ASN A 143 9.44 -46.53 7.39
CA ASN A 143 10.18 -47.75 7.06
C ASN A 143 9.34 -49.04 7.24
N LEU A 144 8.03 -48.91 7.50
CA LEU A 144 7.14 -50.07 7.55
C LEU A 144 7.01 -50.71 6.16
N PRO A 145 6.87 -52.05 6.09
CA PRO A 145 6.73 -52.76 4.83
C PRO A 145 5.52 -52.26 4.05
N ILE A 146 5.76 -51.73 2.85
CA ILE A 146 4.71 -51.38 1.91
C ILE A 146 4.18 -52.68 1.33
N ALA A 147 2.88 -52.96 1.52
CA ALA A 147 2.26 -54.13 0.93
C ALA A 147 2.46 -54.12 -0.61
N PRO A 148 2.96 -55.21 -1.21
CA PRO A 148 3.23 -55.26 -2.64
C PRO A 148 1.95 -55.03 -3.43
N ASN A 149 2.04 -54.31 -4.55
CA ASN A 149 0.91 -54.11 -5.45
C ASN A 149 0.67 -55.39 -6.27
N ILE A 150 -0.12 -56.31 -5.73
CA ILE A 150 -0.40 -57.62 -6.35
C ILE A 150 -1.12 -57.45 -7.70
N LEU A 151 -1.94 -56.41 -7.84
CA LEU A 151 -2.69 -56.13 -9.07
C LEU A 151 -1.78 -55.65 -10.21
N ASN A 152 -0.68 -54.95 -9.93
CA ASN A 152 0.27 -54.42 -10.93
C ASN A 152 -0.39 -53.79 -12.18
N ARG A 153 -1.55 -53.14 -12.01
CA ARG A 153 -2.38 -52.53 -13.07
C ARG A 153 -2.99 -53.52 -14.07
N ASP A 154 -2.98 -54.82 -13.77
CA ASP A 154 -3.79 -55.80 -14.47
C ASP A 154 -5.21 -55.83 -13.87
N PHE A 155 -6.12 -55.12 -14.52
CA PHE A 155 -7.53 -55.01 -14.11
C PHE A 155 -8.43 -56.08 -14.76
N TYR A 156 -7.88 -57.01 -15.54
CA TYR A 156 -8.67 -58.06 -16.15
C TYR A 156 -9.14 -59.08 -15.10
N ALA A 157 -10.44 -59.40 -15.09
CA ALA A 157 -11.05 -60.41 -14.22
C ALA A 157 -12.00 -61.27 -15.05
N SER A 158 -11.99 -62.58 -14.82
CA SER A 158 -12.81 -63.54 -15.56
C SER A 158 -14.16 -63.78 -14.89
N LYS A 159 -14.28 -63.50 -13.58
CA LYS A 159 -15.54 -63.54 -12.82
C LYS A 159 -15.69 -62.30 -11.94
N VAL A 160 -16.92 -62.07 -11.49
CA VAL A 160 -17.24 -61.02 -10.51
C VAL A 160 -16.54 -61.33 -9.18
N ASP A 161 -16.14 -60.30 -8.44
CA ASP A 161 -15.50 -60.39 -7.11
C ASP A 161 -14.07 -60.97 -7.06
N GLU A 162 -13.37 -61.08 -8.20
CA GLU A 162 -11.98 -61.56 -8.24
C GLU A 162 -10.93 -60.49 -7.90
N LYS A 163 -11.20 -59.21 -8.22
CA LYS A 163 -10.26 -58.10 -7.99
C LYS A 163 -10.98 -56.88 -7.44
N TYR A 164 -10.50 -56.37 -6.31
CA TYR A 164 -10.99 -55.12 -5.69
C TYR A 164 -9.91 -54.05 -5.73
N VAL A 165 -10.28 -52.84 -6.15
CA VAL A 165 -9.38 -51.67 -6.19
C VAL A 165 -9.99 -50.56 -5.36
N GLY A 166 -9.23 -50.05 -4.39
CA GLY A 166 -9.56 -48.82 -3.66
C GLY A 166 -8.69 -47.67 -4.15
N ASP A 167 -9.28 -46.49 -4.36
CA ASP A 167 -8.48 -45.30 -4.69
C ASP A 167 -7.55 -44.94 -3.53
N ARG A 168 -6.24 -44.93 -3.80
CA ARG A 168 -5.25 -44.26 -2.96
C ARG A 168 -4.64 -43.13 -3.78
N SER A 169 -5.17 -41.92 -3.60
CA SER A 169 -4.57 -40.70 -4.15
C SER A 169 -3.24 -40.38 -3.45
N ILE A 170 -2.13 -40.96 -3.91
CA ILE A 170 -0.78 -40.59 -3.47
C ILE A 170 -0.39 -39.29 -4.19
N ASN A 171 -0.43 -38.17 -3.47
CA ASN A 171 0.10 -36.90 -3.96
C ASN A 171 1.63 -36.99 -4.09
N LYS A 172 2.11 -37.38 -5.28
CA LYS A 172 3.54 -37.37 -5.62
C LYS A 172 4.04 -35.92 -5.62
N LYS A 173 4.81 -35.55 -4.60
CA LYS A 173 5.61 -34.33 -4.62
C LYS A 173 6.72 -34.53 -5.66
N ILE A 174 6.64 -33.79 -6.75
CA ILE A 174 7.72 -33.59 -7.71
C ILE A 174 8.91 -33.01 -6.94
N LEU A 175 10.03 -33.72 -6.92
CA LEU A 175 11.33 -33.14 -6.61
C LEU A 175 12.20 -33.29 -7.86
N ASN A 176 12.46 -32.13 -8.46
CA ASN A 176 13.54 -31.91 -9.40
C ASN A 176 14.86 -32.35 -8.78
N ILE A 177 15.61 -33.20 -9.47
CA ILE A 177 17.07 -33.22 -9.39
C ILE A 177 17.58 -33.28 -10.82
N SER A 178 18.05 -32.13 -11.29
CA SER A 178 18.98 -32.01 -12.39
C SER A 178 20.39 -32.14 -11.80
N PHE A 179 21.24 -33.00 -12.36
CA PHE A 179 22.61 -32.69 -12.83
C PHE A 179 23.39 -33.98 -13.13
N TYR A 180 23.93 -33.99 -14.37
CA TYR A 180 24.80 -34.94 -15.07
C TYR A 180 24.28 -36.35 -15.36
#